data_AF-A0A1M6JAX6-F1
#
_entry.id   AF-A0A1M6JAX6-F1
#
_cell.length_a   1.000
_cell.length_b   1.000
_cell.length_c   1.000
_cell.angle_alpha   90.00
_cell.angle_beta   90.00
_cell.angle_gamma   90.00
#
_symmetry.space_group_name_H-M   'P 1'
#
loop_
_entity.id
_entity.type
_entity.pdbx_description
1 polymer ?
#
loop_
_entity_poly.entity_id
_entity_poly.type
_entity_poly.pdbx_seq_one_letter_code
_entity_poly.pdbx_strand_id
1 'polypeptide(L)' 'MTFAKGDIVIIPVPFTDNRGYKLRPAVVISNDTVHQTGDVMIVQITSKLKTR' A
#
# COMPACT_ATOMS: atom_id res chain seq x y z
N MET A 1 6.77 1.65 -14.41
CA MET A 1 7.48 1.33 -13.15
C MET A 1 7.17 -0.11 -12.82
N THR A 2 8.18 -0.89 -12.44
CA THR A 2 8.01 -2.31 -12.11
C THR A 2 7.90 -2.41 -10.60
N PHE A 3 6.82 -3.01 -10.08
CA PHE A 3 6.66 -3.29 -8.65
C PHE A 3 7.11 -4.73 -8.38
N ALA A 4 7.92 -4.92 -7.36
CA ALA A 4 8.32 -6.24 -6.89
C ALA A 4 7.76 -6.52 -5.50
N LYS A 5 7.50 -7.79 -5.21
CA LYS A 5 7.11 -8.23 -3.86
C LYS A 5 8.20 -7.80 -2.86
N GLY A 6 7.80 -7.10 -1.81
CA GLY A 6 8.70 -6.57 -0.78
C GLY A 6 9.06 -5.10 -0.96
N ASP A 7 8.76 -4.49 -2.11
CA ASP A 7 8.97 -3.05 -2.31
C ASP A 7 8.14 -2.23 -1.31
N ILE A 8 8.74 -1.16 -0.79
CA ILE A 8 8.03 -0.13 -0.01
C ILE A 8 7.64 1.00 -0.94
N VAL A 9 6.34 1.25 -1.03
CA VAL A 9 5.75 2.30 -1.86
C VAL A 9 5.02 3.33 -1.00
N ILE A 10 4.93 4.56 -1.49
CA ILE A 10 4.11 5.61 -0.87
C ILE A 10 2.80 5.72 -1.66
N ILE A 11 1.67 5.55 -0.98
CA ILE A 11 0.33 5.66 -1.59
C ILE A 11 -0.54 6.71 -0.91
N PRO A 12 -1.45 7.38 -1.65
CA PRO A 12 -2.47 8.22 -1.07
C PRO A 12 -3.59 7.37 -0.47
N VAL A 13 -3.94 7.60 0.80
CA VAL A 13 -5.06 6.95 1.47
C VAL A 13 -6.11 8.00 1.79
N PRO A 14 -7.35 7.88 1.27
CA PRO A 14 -8.38 8.87 1.50
C PRO A 14 -8.78 8.96 2.98
N PHE A 15 -9.15 10.17 3.42
CA PHE A 15 -9.85 10.33 4.68
C PHE A 15 -11.29 9.83 4.57
N THR A 16 -11.91 9.52 5.72
CA THR A 16 -13.29 9.00 5.77
C THR A 16 -14.32 9.94 5.12
N ASP A 17 -14.04 11.24 5.10
CA ASP A 17 -14.90 12.25 4.47
C ASP A 17 -14.64 12.44 2.96
N ASN A 18 -13.68 11.70 2.38
CA ASN A 18 -13.24 11.81 0.99
C ASN A 18 -12.79 13.22 0.55
N ARG A 19 -12.47 14.14 1.47
CA ARG A 19 -12.06 15.51 1.13
C ARG A 19 -10.56 15.69 0.97
N GLY A 20 -9.80 14.60 1.04
CA GLY A 20 -8.35 14.61 0.87
C GLY A 20 -7.75 13.23 1.11
N TYR A 21 -6.43 13.18 1.07
CA TYR A 21 -5.67 11.96 1.31
C TYR A 21 -4.48 12.24 2.21
N LYS A 22 -4.00 11.20 2.89
CA LYS A 22 -2.70 11.22 3.54
C LYS A 22 -1.80 10.17 2.91
N LEU A 23 -0.56 10.55 2.62
CA LEU A 23 0.45 9.62 2.13
C LEU A 23 0.80 8.62 3.24
N ARG A 24 0.84 7.33 2.89
CA ARG A 24 1.16 6.21 3.78
C ARG A 24 2.17 5.28 3.11
N PRO A 25 3.19 4.81 3.83
CA PRO A 25 3.99 3.69 3.35
C PRO A 25 3.14 2.41 3.32
N ALA A 26 3.38 1.58 2.31
CA ALA A 26 2.82 0.26 2.18
C ALA A 26 3.85 -0.70 1.57
N VAL A 27 3.75 -1.99 1.89
CA VAL A 27 4.58 -3.04 1.30
C VAL A 27 3.80 -3.75 0.19
N VAL A 28 4.43 -3.98 -0.96
CA VAL A 28 3.89 -4.79 -2.04
C VAL A 28 3.95 -6.27 -1.66
N ILE A 29 2.81 -6.96 -1.69
CA ILE A 29 2.71 -8.39 -1.34
C ILE A 29 2.34 -9.29 -2.53
N SER A 30 1.83 -8.71 -3.62
CA SER A 30 1.49 -9.42 -4.86
C SER A 30 2.72 -10.00 -5.56
N ASN A 31 2.50 -11.06 -6.33
CA ASN A 31 3.49 -11.69 -7.18
C ASN A 31 3.28 -11.29 -8.66
N ASP A 32 4.16 -11.77 -9.53
CA ASP A 32 4.11 -11.47 -10.96
C ASP A 32 2.81 -11.92 -11.63
N THR A 33 2.20 -13.01 -11.17
CA THR A 33 0.88 -13.46 -11.67
C THR A 33 -0.21 -12.42 -11.43
N VAL A 34 -0.22 -11.76 -10.27
CA VAL A 34 -1.15 -10.66 -9.99
C VAL A 34 -0.74 -9.41 -10.77
N HIS A 35 0.56 -9.10 -10.87
CA HIS A 35 1.01 -7.93 -11.62
C HIS A 35 0.64 -8.00 -13.12
N GLN A 36 0.53 -9.20 -13.69
CA GLN A 36 0.04 -9.42 -15.06
C GLN A 36 -1.42 -9.02 -15.27
N THR A 37 -2.25 -8.95 -14.22
CA THR A 37 -3.62 -8.43 -14.32
C THR A 37 -3.68 -6.90 -14.34
N GLY A 38 -2.54 -6.24 -14.06
CA GLY A 38 -2.46 -4.79 -13.84
C GLY A 38 -2.78 -4.39 -12.40
N ASP A 39 -3.13 -5.34 -11.54
CA ASP A 39 -3.39 -5.10 -10.13
C ASP A 39 -2.12 -5.22 -9.27
N VAL A 40 -2.11 -4.51 -8.15
CA VAL A 40 -1.06 -4.61 -7.13
C VAL A 40 -1.72 -4.75 -5.77
N MET A 41 -1.34 -5.78 -5.02
CA MET A 41 -1.80 -5.97 -3.64
C MET A 41 -0.76 -5.42 -2.69
N ILE A 42 -1.23 -4.62 -1.73
CA ILE A 42 -0.38 -3.94 -0.75
C ILE A 42 -0.91 -4.09 0.67
N VAL A 43 -0.03 -3.94 1.66
CA VAL A 43 -0.40 -3.83 3.08
C VAL A 43 0.17 -2.53 3.65
N GLN A 44 -0.68 -1.74 4.30
CA GLN A 44 -0.28 -0.45 4.89
C GLN A 44 0.63 -0.63 6.11
N ILE A 45 1.64 0.23 6.21
CA ILE A 45 2.55 0.30 7.36
C ILE A 45 2.12 1.48 8.25
N THR A 46 2.09 1.25 9.56
CA THR A 46 1.78 2.28 10.57
C THR A 46 2.78 2.23 11.73
N SER A 47 3.18 3.39 12.23
CA SER A 47 3.97 3.51 13.47
C SER A 47 3.10 3.43 14.73
N LYS A 48 1.77 3.44 14.59
CA LYS A 48 0.85 3.24 15.71
C LYS A 48 0.89 1.77 16.13
N LEU A 49 1.73 1.48 17.10
CA LEU A 49 1.78 0.18 17.74
C LEU A 49 0.46 -0.11 18.45
N LYS A 50 0.01 -1.36 18.37
CA LYS A 50 -1.16 -1.81 19.12
C LYS A 50 -0.71 -2.04 20.56
N THR A 51 -1.00 -1.11 21.47
CA THR A 51 -0.87 -1.38 22.90
C THR A 51 -1.96 -2.38 23.26
N ARG A 52 -1.56 -3.50 23.89
CA ARG A 52 -2.49 -4.51 24.40
C ARG A 52 -3.30 -3.95 25.56
#